data_AF-A0ABC8S6X8-F1
#
_entry.id   AF-A0ABC8S6X8-F1
#
_cell.length_a   1.000
_cell.length_b   1.000
_cell.length_c   1.000
_cell.angle_alpha   90.00
_cell.angle_beta   90.00
_cell.angle_gamma   90.00
#
_symmetry.space_group_name_H-M   'P 1'
#
loop_
_entity.id
_entity.type
_entity.pdbx_description
1 polymer ?
#
loop_
_entity_poly.entity_id
_entity_poly.type
_entity_poly.pdbx_seq_one_letter_code
_entity_poly.pdbx_strand_id
1 'polypeptide(L)'
;MRSEETQKLNPTPLPDDSNLQSPTTPDSKTQIVMTHQKNSIKTNLLSLILEPFQWIQMLSSKLNPTFVLGVVLVYGLSQGFSGSFFKVVSDYYWKDVQKVQPSAVQLFIGLYYIPWVMKPIWGLLTDVFPVRGYKRRPYFILAGVLGVVSTLVVALSGKLAVAMALVCLLGMTAGVAIADVTIDACIARNSIAIRELAPDMQSLCSFSSSVGALVGYSTSGFFVHHLGAQVSLGLLVIPSALLIMLGFVIYELKTADDLHSDNKKRLYLEAGGASSNLHILGVVLILNY
;
A
#
# COMPACT_ATOMS: atom_id res chain seq x y z
N MET A 1 -41.35 -51.33 58.51
CA MET A 1 -41.37 -49.94 58.00
C MET A 1 -41.51 -50.02 56.49
N ARG A 2 -42.73 -50.31 56.01
CA ARG A 2 -43.73 -49.38 55.43
C ARG A 2 -43.35 -48.98 53.98
N SER A 3 -43.62 -49.86 53.01
CA SER A 3 -44.81 -49.90 52.09
C SER A 3 -44.68 -48.83 50.98
N GLU A 4 -44.27 -49.20 49.76
CA GLU A 4 -45.12 -49.60 48.60
C GLU A 4 -46.05 -48.49 48.07
N GLU A 5 -45.91 -48.13 46.78
CA GLU A 5 -46.94 -48.23 45.72
C GLU A 5 -46.78 -47.18 44.61
N THR A 6 -46.60 -47.70 43.39
CA THR A 6 -46.92 -47.12 42.09
C THR A 6 -48.44 -47.02 41.88
N GLN A 7 -49.02 -45.90 41.42
CA GLN A 7 -50.19 -45.97 40.51
C GLN A 7 -50.62 -44.66 39.79
N LYS A 8 -50.75 -44.77 38.45
CA LYS A 8 -51.75 -44.26 37.49
C LYS A 8 -52.17 -42.76 37.38
N LEU A 9 -51.98 -42.28 36.15
CA LEU A 9 -52.99 -41.92 35.11
C LEU A 9 -54.07 -40.83 35.39
N ASN A 10 -54.18 -39.95 34.37
CA ASN A 10 -55.36 -39.24 33.83
C ASN A 10 -55.45 -37.71 34.06
N PRO A 11 -56.16 -36.94 33.20
CA PRO A 11 -55.65 -35.76 32.51
C PRO A 11 -56.37 -34.49 33.00
N THR A 12 -56.00 -33.32 32.49
CA THR A 12 -56.70 -32.06 32.82
C THR A 12 -56.72 -31.16 31.58
N PRO A 13 -57.74 -30.31 31.40
CA PRO A 13 -58.68 -30.41 30.29
C PRO A 13 -58.51 -29.27 29.28
N LEU A 14 -59.03 -29.46 28.06
CA LEU A 14 -59.36 -28.34 27.16
C LEU A 14 -60.62 -27.63 27.67
N PRO A 15 -60.69 -26.30 27.51
CA PRO A 15 -61.93 -25.74 27.00
C PRO A 15 -61.73 -24.71 25.87
N ASP A 16 -62.56 -24.92 24.85
CA ASP A 16 -63.36 -23.98 24.06
C ASP A 16 -62.73 -22.92 23.13
N ASP A 17 -62.98 -23.18 21.85
CA ASP A 17 -63.06 -22.25 20.73
C ASP A 17 -64.02 -21.08 21.02
N SER A 18 -63.49 -19.86 21.06
CA SER A 18 -64.19 -18.67 20.52
C SER A 18 -63.26 -17.46 20.53
N ASN A 19 -62.63 -17.18 19.38
CA ASN A 19 -62.73 -15.88 18.71
C ASN A 19 -61.85 -15.88 17.45
N LEU A 20 -62.56 -16.01 16.33
CA LEU A 20 -62.07 -15.73 14.99
C LEU A 20 -61.76 -14.23 14.89
N GLN A 21 -60.49 -13.84 14.84
CA GLN A 21 -60.09 -12.50 14.38
C GLN A 21 -59.06 -12.64 13.24
N SER A 22 -59.47 -12.21 12.06
CA SER A 22 -58.68 -12.03 10.84
C SER A 22 -57.78 -10.77 10.94
N PRO A 23 -56.85 -10.52 9.99
CA PRO A 23 -55.50 -10.01 10.24
C PRO A 23 -55.47 -8.50 10.55
N THR A 24 -54.92 -8.13 11.71
CA THR A 24 -54.66 -6.72 12.04
C THR A 24 -53.22 -6.35 11.67
N THR A 25 -53.12 -5.56 10.61
CA THR A 25 -52.09 -4.60 10.18
C THR A 25 -50.89 -4.40 11.14
N PRO A 26 -49.63 -4.45 10.66
CA PRO A 26 -48.47 -4.23 11.52
C PRO A 26 -48.46 -2.80 12.07
N ASP A 27 -48.38 -2.69 13.40
CA ASP A 27 -48.33 -1.43 14.14
C ASP A 27 -47.30 -0.45 13.57
N SER A 28 -47.78 0.78 13.33
CA SER A 28 -47.00 1.91 12.84
C SER A 28 -45.78 2.24 13.72
N LYS A 29 -45.83 1.96 15.02
CA LYS A 29 -44.68 2.09 15.93
C LYS A 29 -43.56 1.09 15.64
N THR A 30 -43.89 -0.14 15.24
CA THR A 30 -42.92 -1.19 14.91
C THR A 30 -42.21 -0.89 13.58
N GLN A 31 -42.92 -0.27 12.62
CA GLN A 31 -42.29 0.22 11.40
C GLN A 31 -41.38 1.42 11.64
N ILE A 32 -41.78 2.39 12.48
CA ILE A 32 -40.96 3.59 12.77
C ILE A 32 -39.67 3.21 13.51
N VAL A 33 -39.72 2.28 14.47
CA VAL A 33 -38.53 1.80 15.20
C VAL A 33 -37.59 0.98 14.29
N MET A 34 -38.13 0.09 13.46
CA MET A 34 -37.31 -0.65 12.48
C MET A 34 -36.67 0.27 11.43
N THR A 35 -37.35 1.34 11.02
CA THR A 35 -36.84 2.28 10.02
C THR A 35 -35.76 3.21 10.61
N HIS A 36 -35.94 3.68 11.85
CA HIS A 36 -34.93 4.47 12.57
C HIS A 36 -33.67 3.66 12.91
N GLN A 37 -33.81 2.39 13.30
CA GLN A 37 -32.66 1.54 13.59
C GLN A 37 -31.88 1.17 12.32
N LYS A 38 -32.58 0.89 11.20
CA LYS A 38 -31.95 0.63 9.91
C LYS A 38 -31.25 1.86 9.33
N ASN A 39 -31.80 3.06 9.50
CA ASN A 39 -31.14 4.31 9.12
C ASN A 39 -29.95 4.63 10.04
N SER A 40 -30.06 4.41 11.35
CA SER A 40 -28.97 4.57 12.31
C SER A 40 -27.80 3.63 12.01
N ILE A 41 -28.07 2.36 11.68
CA ILE A 41 -27.04 1.41 11.28
C ILE A 41 -26.40 1.82 9.94
N LYS A 42 -27.19 2.25 8.95
CA LYS A 42 -26.64 2.77 7.69
C LYS A 42 -25.78 4.02 7.88
N THR A 43 -26.18 4.97 8.72
CA THR A 43 -25.40 6.19 8.98
C THR A 43 -24.12 5.90 9.73
N ASN A 44 -24.15 4.97 10.70
CA ASN A 44 -22.94 4.53 11.41
C ASN A 44 -22.00 3.70 10.52
N LEU A 45 -22.54 2.85 9.64
CA LEU A 45 -21.72 2.05 8.72
C LEU A 45 -21.15 2.92 7.60
N LEU A 46 -21.90 3.91 7.11
CA LEU A 46 -21.38 4.91 6.20
C LEU A 46 -20.33 5.80 6.86
N SER A 47 -20.52 6.26 8.10
CA SER A 47 -19.50 7.07 8.79
C SER A 47 -18.22 6.27 9.05
N LEU A 48 -18.32 5.00 9.41
CA LEU A 48 -17.15 4.11 9.57
C LEU A 48 -16.36 3.91 8.26
N ILE A 49 -17.03 3.94 7.10
CA ILE A 49 -16.36 3.85 5.79
C ILE A 49 -15.88 5.24 5.31
N LEU A 50 -16.57 6.31 5.72
CA LEU A 50 -16.27 7.67 5.27
C LEU A 50 -15.11 8.29 6.06
N GLU A 51 -14.92 7.94 7.33
CA GLU A 51 -13.79 8.38 8.15
C GLU A 51 -12.41 8.08 7.54
N PRO A 52 -12.09 6.84 7.09
CA PRO A 52 -10.80 6.58 6.43
C PRO A 52 -10.67 7.32 5.10
N PHE A 53 -11.77 7.54 4.38
CA PHE A 53 -11.76 8.29 3.13
C PHE A 53 -11.49 9.79 3.36
N GLN A 54 -12.14 10.38 4.37
CA GLN A 54 -11.91 11.76 4.81
C GLN A 54 -10.48 11.95 5.32
N TRP A 55 -9.94 10.97 6.04
CA TRP A 55 -8.55 10.98 6.48
C TRP A 55 -7.57 10.92 5.31
N ILE A 56 -7.79 10.07 4.29
CA ILE A 56 -6.99 10.07 3.05
C ILE A 56 -7.10 11.41 2.34
N GLN A 57 -8.28 12.02 2.30
CA GLN A 57 -8.50 13.33 1.67
C GLN A 57 -7.77 14.45 2.43
N MET A 58 -7.77 14.43 3.77
CA MET A 58 -6.98 15.34 4.61
C MET A 58 -5.48 15.14 4.38
N LEU A 59 -5.04 13.88 4.26
CA LEU A 59 -3.64 13.55 4.03
C LEU A 59 -3.18 14.03 2.64
N SER A 60 -4.04 13.90 1.63
CA SER A 60 -3.82 14.38 0.25
C SER A 60 -3.84 15.91 0.11
N SER A 61 -4.53 16.63 0.99
CA SER A 61 -4.52 18.10 0.97
C SER A 61 -3.34 18.70 1.74
N LYS A 62 -2.85 18.03 2.78
CA LYS A 62 -1.67 18.44 3.55
C LYS A 62 -0.34 18.01 2.91
N LEU A 63 -0.34 16.93 2.13
CA LEU A 63 0.82 16.45 1.38
C LEU A 63 0.66 16.76 -0.10
N ASN A 64 1.76 16.66 -0.86
CA ASN A 64 1.65 16.73 -2.31
C ASN A 64 0.77 15.58 -2.84
N PRO A 65 -0.32 15.84 -3.57
CA PRO A 65 -1.23 14.80 -4.04
C PRO A 65 -0.53 13.80 -4.99
N THR A 66 0.47 14.27 -5.73
CA THR A 66 1.34 13.45 -6.57
C THR A 66 2.20 12.47 -5.77
N PHE A 67 2.64 12.86 -4.57
CA PHE A 67 3.37 11.97 -3.66
C PHE A 67 2.45 10.89 -3.07
N VAL A 68 1.26 11.27 -2.62
CA VAL A 68 0.26 10.33 -2.10
C VAL A 68 -0.14 9.31 -3.16
N LEU A 69 -0.39 9.76 -4.39
CA LEU A 69 -0.66 8.89 -5.53
C LEU A 69 0.52 7.95 -5.83
N GLY A 70 1.76 8.43 -5.70
CA GLY A 70 2.95 7.59 -5.83
C GLY A 70 3.08 6.52 -4.75
N VAL A 71 2.82 6.86 -3.48
CA VAL A 71 2.80 5.88 -2.38
C VAL A 71 1.75 4.81 -2.64
N VAL A 72 0.52 5.21 -2.99
CA VAL A 72 -0.58 4.27 -3.25
C VAL A 72 -0.28 3.38 -4.45
N LEU A 73 0.32 3.91 -5.52
CA LEU A 73 0.71 3.11 -6.69
C LEU A 73 1.85 2.14 -6.39
N VAL A 74 2.91 2.59 -5.69
CA VAL A 74 4.06 1.74 -5.39
C VAL A 74 3.68 0.68 -4.36
N TYR A 75 3.18 1.05 -3.18
CA TYR A 75 2.80 0.09 -2.14
C TYR A 75 1.59 -0.75 -2.55
N GLY A 76 0.59 -0.14 -3.18
CA GLY A 76 -0.61 -0.85 -3.59
C GLY A 76 -0.38 -1.79 -4.77
N LEU A 77 0.11 -1.26 -5.91
CA LEU A 77 0.22 -2.08 -7.12
C LEU A 77 1.54 -2.84 -7.24
N SER A 78 2.68 -2.24 -6.89
CA SER A 78 3.97 -2.91 -7.07
C SER A 78 4.36 -3.80 -5.89
N GLN A 79 4.12 -3.37 -4.65
CA GLN A 79 4.44 -4.18 -3.48
C GLN A 79 3.30 -5.14 -3.13
N GLY A 80 2.08 -4.63 -2.98
CA GLY A 80 0.90 -5.40 -2.60
C GLY A 80 0.42 -6.33 -3.71
N PHE A 81 -0.07 -5.77 -4.82
CA PHE A 81 -0.64 -6.55 -5.92
C PHE A 81 0.42 -7.41 -6.59
N SER A 82 1.48 -6.81 -7.13
CA SER A 82 2.52 -7.56 -7.85
C SER A 82 3.27 -8.52 -6.93
N GLY A 83 3.50 -8.20 -5.65
CA GLY A 83 4.15 -9.11 -4.70
C GLY A 83 3.30 -10.35 -4.37
N SER A 84 2.03 -10.15 -4.00
CA SER A 84 1.10 -11.27 -3.71
C SER A 84 0.81 -12.10 -4.96
N PHE A 85 0.58 -11.45 -6.09
CA PHE A 85 0.31 -12.11 -7.36
C PHE A 85 1.54 -12.91 -7.82
N PHE A 86 2.73 -12.31 -7.80
CA PHE A 86 3.98 -12.97 -8.15
C PHE A 86 4.22 -14.22 -7.32
N LYS A 87 4.04 -14.14 -5.99
CA LYS A 87 4.26 -15.27 -5.07
C LYS A 87 3.39 -16.47 -5.41
N VAL A 88 2.09 -16.26 -5.62
CA VAL A 88 1.14 -17.34 -5.95
C VAL A 88 1.46 -17.93 -7.31
N VAL A 89 1.66 -17.08 -8.31
CA VAL A 89 1.87 -17.52 -9.70
C VAL A 89 3.22 -18.21 -9.86
N SER A 90 4.28 -17.75 -9.18
CA SER A 90 5.58 -18.42 -9.19
C SER A 90 5.48 -19.81 -8.56
N ASP A 91 4.82 -19.93 -7.41
CA ASP A 91 4.65 -21.24 -6.74
C ASP A 91 3.90 -22.24 -7.63
N TYR A 92 2.85 -21.78 -8.32
CA TYR A 92 2.13 -22.58 -9.30
C TYR A 92 2.97 -22.91 -10.53
N TYR A 93 3.75 -21.96 -11.04
CA TYR A 93 4.66 -22.19 -12.17
C TYR A 93 5.64 -23.33 -11.88
N TRP A 94 6.28 -23.31 -10.70
CA TRP A 94 7.25 -24.34 -10.33
C TRP A 94 6.62 -25.71 -10.07
N LYS A 95 5.42 -25.74 -9.47
CA LYS A 95 4.71 -26.97 -9.14
C LYS A 95 4.07 -27.62 -10.37
N ASP A 96 3.34 -26.87 -11.19
CA ASP A 96 2.53 -27.44 -12.28
C ASP A 96 3.28 -27.52 -13.61
N VAL A 97 4.11 -26.51 -13.95
CA VAL A 97 4.79 -26.46 -15.26
C VAL A 97 6.05 -27.31 -15.25
N GLN A 98 6.84 -27.22 -14.18
CA GLN A 98 8.13 -27.91 -14.11
C GLN A 98 8.16 -29.15 -13.21
N LYS A 99 7.07 -29.43 -12.47
CA LYS A 99 6.98 -30.58 -11.55
C LYS A 99 8.19 -30.70 -10.62
N VAL A 100 8.77 -29.56 -10.24
CA VAL A 100 10.00 -29.54 -9.44
C VAL A 100 9.67 -29.92 -8.01
N GLN A 101 10.59 -30.64 -7.37
CA GLN A 101 10.43 -31.03 -5.96
C GLN A 101 10.28 -29.75 -5.09
N PRO A 102 9.39 -29.75 -4.08
CA PRO A 102 9.15 -28.57 -3.23
C PRO A 102 10.42 -28.01 -2.57
N SER A 103 11.42 -28.85 -2.34
CA SER A 103 12.75 -28.48 -1.85
C SER A 103 13.46 -27.47 -2.75
N ALA A 104 13.37 -27.60 -4.07
CA ALA A 104 13.97 -26.66 -5.01
C ALA A 104 13.22 -25.33 -5.07
N VAL A 105 11.88 -25.36 -4.95
CA VAL A 105 11.06 -24.15 -4.88
C VAL A 105 11.44 -23.30 -3.67
N GLN A 106 11.70 -23.94 -2.52
CA GLN A 106 12.18 -23.24 -1.33
C GLN A 106 13.52 -22.53 -1.56
N LEU A 107 14.45 -23.17 -2.29
CA LEU A 107 15.73 -22.55 -2.67
C LEU A 107 15.51 -21.36 -3.61
N PHE A 108 14.58 -21.46 -4.57
CA PHE A 108 14.23 -20.34 -5.45
C PHE A 108 13.58 -19.19 -4.70
N ILE A 109 12.71 -19.46 -3.72
CA ILE A 109 12.16 -18.43 -2.83
C ILE A 109 13.29 -17.73 -2.04
N GLY A 110 14.28 -18.49 -1.56
CA GLY A 110 15.49 -17.95 -0.95
C GLY A 110 16.26 -17.01 -1.88
N LEU A 111 16.44 -17.42 -3.15
CA LEU A 111 17.06 -16.58 -4.18
C LEU A 111 16.25 -15.32 -4.47
N TYR A 112 14.92 -15.39 -4.50
CA TYR A 112 14.05 -14.21 -4.67
C TYR A 112 14.17 -13.21 -3.54
N TYR A 113 14.62 -13.62 -2.35
CA TYR A 113 14.85 -12.73 -1.22
C TYR A 113 16.17 -11.96 -1.31
N ILE A 114 17.11 -12.36 -2.18
CA ILE A 114 18.41 -11.70 -2.32
C ILE A 114 18.25 -10.21 -2.67
N PRO A 115 17.47 -9.80 -3.69
CA PRO A 115 17.28 -8.39 -4.00
C PRO A 115 16.69 -7.58 -2.84
N TRP A 116 15.86 -8.21 -2.00
CA TRP A 116 15.28 -7.59 -0.81
C TRP A 116 16.31 -7.36 0.31
N VAL A 117 17.25 -8.31 0.49
CA VAL A 117 18.36 -8.15 1.43
C VAL A 117 19.35 -7.08 0.94
N MET A 118 19.50 -6.94 -0.38
CA MET A 118 20.35 -5.92 -1.01
C MET A 118 19.75 -4.50 -0.98
N LYS A 119 18.57 -4.29 -0.36
CA LYS A 119 17.94 -2.97 -0.19
C LYS A 119 18.91 -1.85 0.25
N PRO A 120 19.82 -2.05 1.23
CA PRO A 120 20.77 -1.01 1.62
C PRO A 120 21.70 -0.57 0.48
N ILE A 121 22.08 -1.51 -0.39
CA ILE A 121 22.94 -1.23 -1.55
C ILE A 121 22.16 -0.47 -2.61
N TRP A 122 20.91 -0.84 -2.87
CA TRP A 122 20.03 -0.08 -3.77
C TRP A 122 19.74 1.32 -3.24
N GLY A 123 19.52 1.47 -1.92
CA GLY A 123 19.38 2.77 -1.26
C GLY A 123 20.63 3.64 -1.40
N LEU A 124 21.81 3.08 -1.13
CA LEU A 124 23.09 3.75 -1.32
C LEU A 124 23.30 4.14 -2.79
N LEU A 125 22.98 3.25 -3.73
CA LEU A 125 23.09 3.53 -5.17
C LEU A 125 22.19 4.72 -5.57
N THR A 126 20.96 4.77 -5.04
CA THR A 126 20.02 5.87 -5.31
C THR A 126 20.44 7.21 -4.69
N ASP A 127 21.20 7.17 -3.59
CA ASP A 127 21.71 8.37 -2.92
C ASP A 127 23.06 8.85 -3.50
N VAL A 128 23.92 7.94 -3.98
CA VAL A 128 25.29 8.24 -4.46
C VAL A 128 25.34 8.66 -5.94
N PHE A 129 24.39 8.23 -6.78
CA PHE A 129 24.35 8.62 -8.20
C PHE A 129 23.19 9.59 -8.52
N PRO A 130 23.30 10.89 -8.21
CA PRO A 130 22.37 11.89 -8.72
C PRO A 130 22.61 12.11 -10.22
N VAL A 131 21.89 11.42 -11.09
CA VAL A 131 21.99 11.64 -12.54
C VAL A 131 21.37 12.99 -12.89
N ARG A 132 22.20 13.93 -13.38
CA ARG A 132 21.80 15.23 -13.95
C ARG A 132 20.90 16.12 -13.07
N GLY A 133 21.09 16.12 -11.76
CA GLY A 133 20.37 17.05 -10.86
C GLY A 133 18.92 16.65 -10.50
N TYR A 134 18.40 15.54 -11.05
CA TYR A 134 17.12 14.95 -10.65
C TYR A 134 17.35 13.66 -9.86
N LYS A 135 17.25 13.72 -8.52
CA LYS A 135 17.67 12.61 -7.64
C LYS A 135 16.79 11.35 -7.73
N ARG A 136 15.54 11.40 -8.24
CA ARG A 136 14.58 10.27 -8.10
C ARG A 136 13.80 9.83 -9.34
N ARG A 137 13.67 10.68 -10.37
CA ARG A 137 12.98 10.35 -11.63
C ARG A 137 13.58 9.16 -12.40
N PRO A 138 14.91 9.09 -12.62
CA PRO A 138 15.46 8.01 -13.44
C PRO A 138 15.34 6.64 -12.76
N TYR A 139 15.28 6.58 -11.43
CA TYR A 139 15.21 5.32 -10.69
C TYR A 139 13.87 4.61 -10.82
N PHE A 140 12.75 5.35 -10.78
CA PHE A 140 11.43 4.77 -11.04
C PHE A 140 11.29 4.28 -12.50
N ILE A 141 11.81 5.05 -13.46
CA ILE A 141 11.80 4.66 -14.86
C ILE A 141 12.70 3.44 -15.09
N LEU A 142 13.90 3.40 -14.49
CA LEU A 142 14.82 2.26 -14.60
C LEU A 142 14.22 1.00 -13.98
N ALA A 143 13.64 1.12 -12.78
CA ALA A 143 12.93 0.02 -12.10
C ALA A 143 11.76 -0.50 -12.95
N GLY A 144 10.96 0.41 -13.50
CA GLY A 144 9.83 0.06 -14.37
C GLY A 144 10.28 -0.58 -15.68
N VAL A 145 11.32 -0.06 -16.33
CA VAL A 145 11.90 -0.64 -17.56
C VAL A 145 12.47 -2.03 -17.29
N LEU A 146 13.21 -2.19 -16.19
CA LEU A 146 13.75 -3.50 -15.78
C LEU A 146 12.62 -4.51 -15.53
N GLY A 147 11.55 -4.07 -14.87
CA GLY A 147 10.32 -4.84 -14.68
C GLY A 147 9.71 -5.23 -16.02
N VAL A 148 9.35 -4.27 -16.87
CA VAL A 148 8.72 -4.50 -18.18
C VAL A 148 9.55 -5.43 -19.06
N VAL A 149 10.87 -5.21 -19.16
CA VAL A 149 11.76 -6.05 -19.96
C VAL A 149 11.75 -7.48 -19.43
N SER A 150 11.87 -7.67 -18.11
CA SER A 150 11.86 -9.00 -17.50
C SER A 150 10.53 -9.72 -17.73
N THR A 151 9.41 -9.02 -17.55
CA THR A 151 8.08 -9.59 -17.73
C THR A 151 7.77 -9.88 -19.19
N LEU A 152 8.21 -9.02 -20.11
CA LEU A 152 8.05 -9.21 -21.55
C LEU A 152 8.85 -10.42 -22.04
N VAL A 153 10.08 -10.60 -21.55
CA VAL A 153 10.89 -11.79 -21.85
C VAL A 153 10.20 -13.06 -21.36
N VAL A 154 9.60 -13.05 -20.16
CA VAL A 154 8.83 -14.19 -19.64
C VAL A 154 7.57 -14.45 -20.47
N ALA A 155 6.86 -13.41 -20.88
CA ALA A 155 5.64 -13.52 -21.67
C ALA A 155 5.90 -14.07 -23.08
N LEU A 156 6.99 -13.63 -23.74
CA LEU A 156 7.32 -14.04 -25.11
C LEU A 156 7.98 -15.42 -25.19
N SER A 157 8.62 -15.88 -24.11
CA SER A 157 9.44 -17.09 -24.17
C SER A 157 8.66 -18.34 -23.73
N GLY A 158 7.90 -18.94 -24.65
CA GLY A 158 7.01 -20.10 -24.41
C GLY A 158 7.65 -21.39 -23.84
N LYS A 159 8.98 -21.55 -23.90
CA LYS A 159 9.72 -22.68 -23.31
C LYS A 159 11.00 -22.17 -22.68
N LEU A 160 10.88 -21.59 -21.49
CA LEU A 160 12.01 -20.98 -20.82
C LEU A 160 12.75 -22.01 -19.96
N ALA A 161 14.07 -22.12 -20.16
CA ALA A 161 14.93 -22.85 -19.25
C ALA A 161 14.78 -22.29 -17.83
N VAL A 162 14.82 -23.18 -16.83
CA VAL A 162 14.74 -22.85 -15.38
C VAL A 162 15.57 -21.60 -15.04
N ALA A 163 16.81 -21.57 -15.50
CA ALA A 163 17.76 -20.50 -15.23
C ALA A 163 17.31 -19.15 -15.82
N MET A 164 16.80 -19.14 -17.05
CA MET A 164 16.33 -17.91 -17.69
C MET A 164 15.05 -17.37 -17.04
N ALA A 165 14.15 -18.26 -16.62
CA ALA A 165 12.99 -17.86 -15.81
C ALA A 165 13.46 -17.26 -14.48
N LEU A 166 14.38 -17.90 -13.76
CA LEU A 166 14.93 -17.37 -12.51
C LEU A 166 15.56 -15.99 -12.68
N VAL A 167 16.38 -15.78 -13.70
CA VAL A 167 17.02 -14.48 -13.96
C VAL A 167 15.97 -13.40 -14.25
N CYS A 168 14.94 -13.70 -15.05
CA CYS A 168 13.87 -12.73 -15.32
C CYS A 168 13.07 -12.42 -14.04
N LEU A 169 12.75 -13.44 -13.26
CA LEU A 169 12.02 -13.26 -12.00
C LEU A 169 12.84 -12.49 -10.97
N LEU A 170 14.16 -12.72 -10.90
CA LEU A 170 15.09 -11.90 -10.11
C LEU A 170 15.15 -10.46 -10.63
N GLY A 171 15.09 -10.24 -11.94
CA GLY A 171 14.99 -8.91 -12.54
C GLY A 171 13.71 -8.18 -12.14
N MET A 172 12.57 -8.86 -12.13
CA MET A 172 11.29 -8.31 -11.65
C MET A 172 11.35 -7.96 -10.16
N THR A 173 11.84 -8.86 -9.31
CA THR A 173 11.93 -8.58 -7.87
C THR A 173 12.95 -7.49 -7.55
N ALA A 174 14.05 -7.40 -8.30
CA ALA A 174 14.99 -6.30 -8.21
C ALA A 174 14.35 -4.97 -8.62
N GLY A 175 13.58 -4.93 -9.71
CA GLY A 175 12.84 -3.74 -10.14
C GLY A 175 11.87 -3.25 -9.06
N VAL A 176 11.05 -4.15 -8.50
CA VAL A 176 10.15 -3.83 -7.40
C VAL A 176 10.93 -3.35 -6.17
N ALA A 177 12.03 -4.03 -5.80
CA ALA A 177 12.85 -3.64 -4.67
C ALA A 177 13.42 -2.22 -4.83
N ILE A 178 13.91 -1.85 -6.01
CA ILE A 178 14.42 -0.50 -6.31
C ILE A 178 13.30 0.54 -6.19
N ALA A 179 12.10 0.26 -6.69
CA ALA A 179 10.95 1.14 -6.54
C ALA A 179 10.57 1.32 -5.05
N ASP A 180 10.61 0.23 -4.28
CA ASP A 180 10.33 0.19 -2.84
C ASP A 180 11.32 1.08 -2.06
N VAL A 181 12.64 0.91 -2.22
CA VAL A 181 13.61 1.78 -1.53
C VAL A 181 13.50 3.24 -1.97
N THR A 182 13.15 3.49 -3.24
CA THR A 182 12.98 4.87 -3.73
C THR A 182 11.80 5.55 -3.05
N ILE A 183 10.66 4.85 -2.89
CA ILE A 183 9.49 5.39 -2.19
C ILE A 183 9.71 5.46 -0.68
N ASP A 184 10.37 4.47 -0.07
CA ASP A 184 10.78 4.47 1.35
C ASP A 184 11.61 5.72 1.66
N ALA A 185 12.59 6.03 0.81
CA ALA A 185 13.41 7.23 0.95
C ALA A 185 12.60 8.53 0.75
N CYS A 186 11.50 8.50 -0.01
CA CYS A 186 10.58 9.63 -0.13
C CYS A 186 9.76 9.82 1.15
N ILE A 187 9.18 8.75 1.68
CA ILE A 187 8.42 8.76 2.92
C ILE A 187 9.30 9.20 4.08
N ALA A 188 10.52 8.66 4.20
CA ALA A 188 11.47 9.03 5.25
C ALA A 188 11.83 10.53 5.22
N ARG A 189 11.95 11.13 4.04
CA ARG A 189 12.19 12.58 3.94
C ARG A 189 10.95 13.40 4.28
N ASN A 190 9.79 12.99 3.80
CA ASN A 190 8.53 13.68 4.09
C ASN A 190 8.13 13.55 5.57
N SER A 191 8.45 12.43 6.22
CA SER A 191 8.21 12.24 7.65
C SER A 191 9.14 13.08 8.52
N ILE A 192 10.37 13.36 8.06
CA ILE A 192 11.26 14.33 8.72
C ILE A 192 10.75 15.76 8.52
N ALA A 193 10.26 16.11 7.32
CA ALA A 193 9.74 17.43 7.03
C ALA A 193 8.44 17.74 7.78
N ILE A 194 7.53 16.75 7.90
CA ILE A 194 6.22 16.90 8.53
C ILE A 194 6.03 15.74 9.53
N ARG A 195 6.68 15.85 10.69
CA ARG A 195 6.69 14.80 11.73
C ARG A 195 5.31 14.44 12.27
N GLU A 196 4.38 15.40 12.27
CA GLU A 196 2.99 15.17 12.70
C GLU A 196 2.24 14.18 11.80
N LEU A 197 2.57 14.12 10.51
CA LEU A 197 1.93 13.24 9.52
C LEU A 197 2.69 11.92 9.29
N ALA A 198 3.84 11.72 9.93
CA ALA A 198 4.61 10.49 9.82
C ALA A 198 3.81 9.20 10.12
N PRO A 199 3.04 9.10 11.24
CA PRO A 199 2.22 7.92 11.49
C PRO A 199 1.11 7.75 10.44
N ASP A 200 0.60 8.86 9.90
CA ASP A 200 -0.44 8.81 8.88
C ASP A 200 0.09 8.25 7.56
N MET A 201 1.28 8.68 7.14
CA MET A 201 1.96 8.14 5.95
C MET A 201 2.18 6.62 6.06
N GLN A 202 2.65 6.14 7.21
CA GLN A 202 2.88 4.72 7.43
C GLN A 202 1.58 3.91 7.40
N SER A 203 0.51 4.47 7.97
CA SER A 203 -0.82 3.88 7.92
C SER A 203 -1.33 3.80 6.48
N LEU A 204 -1.10 4.83 5.67
CA LEU A 204 -1.45 4.85 4.24
C LEU A 204 -0.67 3.79 3.45
N CYS A 205 0.62 3.63 3.71
CA CYS A 205 1.46 2.61 3.08
C CYS A 205 0.93 1.19 3.39
N SER A 206 0.64 0.93 4.66
CA SER A 206 0.14 -0.38 5.10
C SER A 206 -1.26 -0.66 4.58
N PHE A 207 -2.14 0.35 4.57
CA PHE A 207 -3.49 0.26 4.03
C PHE A 207 -3.46 -0.02 2.52
N SER A 208 -2.71 0.76 1.76
CA SER A 208 -2.58 0.58 0.31
C SER A 208 -1.97 -0.78 -0.05
N SER A 209 -0.91 -1.21 0.64
CA SER A 209 -0.33 -2.54 0.45
C SER A 209 -1.32 -3.66 0.77
N SER A 210 -2.14 -3.51 1.80
CA SER A 210 -3.15 -4.53 2.17
C SER A 210 -4.26 -4.64 1.13
N VAL A 211 -4.77 -3.50 0.64
CA VAL A 211 -5.76 -3.47 -0.45
C VAL A 211 -5.18 -4.10 -1.72
N GLY A 212 -3.95 -3.73 -2.09
CA GLY A 212 -3.24 -4.32 -3.22
C GLY A 212 -3.06 -5.83 -3.09
N ALA A 213 -2.63 -6.28 -1.91
CA ALA A 213 -2.44 -7.69 -1.62
C ALA A 213 -3.75 -8.49 -1.68
N LEU A 214 -4.85 -7.92 -1.18
CA LEU A 214 -6.19 -8.54 -1.24
C LEU A 214 -6.62 -8.75 -2.69
N VAL A 215 -6.47 -7.72 -3.53
CA VAL A 215 -6.78 -7.79 -4.97
C VAL A 215 -5.84 -8.79 -5.66
N GLY A 216 -4.55 -8.79 -5.33
CA GLY A 216 -3.55 -9.71 -5.89
C GLY A 216 -3.84 -11.17 -5.56
N TYR A 217 -4.14 -11.49 -4.30
CA TYR A 217 -4.51 -12.86 -3.90
C TYR A 217 -5.84 -13.30 -4.50
N SER A 218 -6.84 -12.42 -4.53
CA SER A 218 -8.16 -12.73 -5.09
C SER A 218 -8.08 -13.01 -6.60
N THR A 219 -7.30 -12.22 -7.35
CA THR A 219 -7.19 -12.37 -8.80
C THR A 219 -6.18 -13.45 -9.22
N SER A 220 -5.08 -13.63 -8.49
CA SER A 220 -4.02 -14.58 -8.85
C SER A 220 -4.53 -16.00 -9.10
N GLY A 221 -5.40 -16.54 -8.23
CA GLY A 221 -5.94 -17.90 -8.40
C GLY A 221 -6.76 -18.07 -9.68
N PHE A 222 -7.59 -17.08 -10.02
CA PHE A 222 -8.40 -17.11 -11.23
C PHE A 222 -7.54 -17.06 -12.49
N PHE A 223 -6.56 -16.15 -12.53
CA PHE A 223 -5.67 -15.98 -13.68
C PHE A 223 -4.80 -17.22 -13.91
N VAL A 224 -4.25 -17.81 -12.85
CA VAL A 224 -3.40 -19.00 -12.94
C VAL A 224 -4.17 -20.19 -13.53
N HIS A 225 -5.42 -20.41 -13.10
CA HIS A 225 -6.21 -21.55 -13.54
C HIS A 225 -6.69 -21.41 -15.00
N HIS A 226 -7.02 -20.21 -15.46
CA HIS A 226 -7.56 -20.00 -16.81
C HIS A 226 -6.52 -19.66 -17.88
N LEU A 227 -5.50 -18.87 -17.55
CA LEU A 227 -4.53 -18.34 -18.52
C LEU A 227 -3.16 -19.04 -18.42
N GLY A 228 -2.98 -19.89 -17.41
CA GLY A 228 -1.72 -20.54 -17.11
C GLY A 228 -0.72 -19.59 -16.44
N ALA A 229 0.28 -20.18 -15.79
CA ALA A 229 1.23 -19.43 -14.98
C ALA A 229 2.12 -18.47 -15.81
N GLN A 230 2.44 -18.81 -17.06
CA GLN A 230 3.28 -17.98 -17.91
C GLN A 230 2.60 -16.67 -18.34
N VAL A 231 1.36 -16.73 -18.82
CA VAL A 231 0.60 -15.53 -19.20
C VAL A 231 0.25 -14.70 -17.96
N SER A 232 -0.01 -15.37 -16.84
CA SER A 232 -0.24 -14.70 -15.55
C SER A 232 0.99 -13.87 -15.15
N LEU A 233 2.21 -14.42 -15.22
CA LEU A 233 3.43 -13.64 -15.00
C LEU A 233 3.53 -12.45 -15.96
N GLY A 234 3.14 -12.65 -17.23
CA GLY A 234 3.01 -11.59 -18.23
C GLY A 234 2.16 -10.40 -17.78
N LEU A 235 1.09 -10.63 -17.00
CA LEU A 235 0.18 -9.60 -16.50
C LEU A 235 0.88 -8.59 -15.55
N LEU A 236 2.00 -8.98 -14.94
CA LEU A 236 2.82 -8.10 -14.11
C LEU A 236 3.50 -6.96 -14.91
N VAL A 237 3.36 -6.96 -16.24
CA VAL A 237 3.75 -5.82 -17.08
C VAL A 237 2.90 -4.59 -16.75
N ILE A 238 1.64 -4.77 -16.32
CA ILE A 238 0.71 -3.68 -15.98
C ILE A 238 1.25 -2.86 -14.79
N PRO A 239 1.51 -3.44 -13.60
CA PRO A 239 2.08 -2.68 -12.49
C PRO A 239 3.47 -2.10 -12.84
N SER A 240 4.28 -2.80 -13.64
CA SER A 240 5.60 -2.30 -14.08
C SER A 240 5.48 -1.07 -15.01
N ALA A 241 4.51 -1.07 -15.93
CA ALA A 241 4.23 0.06 -16.81
C ALA A 241 3.67 1.26 -16.03
N LEU A 242 2.84 1.00 -15.01
CA LEU A 242 2.34 2.04 -14.12
C LEU A 242 3.46 2.68 -13.28
N LEU A 243 4.49 1.93 -12.90
CA LEU A 243 5.71 2.51 -12.28
C LEU A 243 6.46 3.44 -13.24
N ILE A 244 6.53 3.10 -14.53
CA ILE A 244 7.11 3.99 -15.55
C ILE A 244 6.31 5.28 -15.64
N MET A 245 4.97 5.18 -15.76
CA MET A 245 4.07 6.34 -15.76
C MET A 245 4.24 7.18 -14.50
N LEU A 246 4.36 6.55 -13.34
CA LEU A 246 4.60 7.25 -12.08
C LEU A 246 5.94 8.00 -12.09
N GLY A 247 7.00 7.41 -12.67
CA GLY A 247 8.28 8.08 -12.84
C GLY A 247 8.19 9.37 -13.68
N PHE A 248 7.24 9.44 -14.61
CA PHE A 248 6.93 10.65 -15.38
C PHE A 248 5.99 11.62 -14.63
N VAL A 249 5.02 11.11 -13.87
CA VAL A 249 4.00 11.89 -13.14
C VAL A 249 4.54 12.48 -11.83
N ILE A 250 5.52 11.85 -11.19
CA ILE A 250 6.27 12.44 -10.05
C ILE A 250 7.14 13.58 -10.57
N TYR A 251 6.50 14.72 -10.80
CA TYR A 251 7.14 15.91 -11.32
C TYR A 251 7.84 16.73 -10.22
N GLU A 252 7.61 16.44 -8.94
CA GLU A 252 8.24 17.20 -7.86
C GLU A 252 8.82 16.27 -6.80
N LEU A 253 10.08 15.91 -7.00
CA LEU A 253 11.01 16.10 -5.91
C LEU A 253 11.81 17.37 -6.22
N LYS A 254 11.10 18.52 -6.28
CA LYS A 254 11.80 19.81 -6.31
C LYS A 254 12.58 19.87 -5.01
N THR A 255 13.88 19.85 -5.21
CA THR A 255 14.89 19.62 -4.21
C THR A 255 14.67 20.52 -3.01
N ALA A 256 14.59 19.95 -1.81
CA ALA A 256 14.73 20.68 -0.54
C ALA A 256 16.13 21.30 -0.37
N ASP A 257 16.95 21.35 -1.43
CA ASP A 257 18.03 22.32 -1.53
C ASP A 257 17.45 23.74 -1.55
N ASP A 258 16.21 23.98 -2.00
CA ASP A 258 15.55 25.28 -1.80
C ASP A 258 15.17 25.50 -0.33
N LEU A 259 14.62 24.52 0.40
CA LEU A 259 14.24 24.73 1.81
C LEU A 259 15.47 24.82 2.74
N HIS A 260 16.50 24.01 2.51
CA HIS A 260 17.74 24.10 3.27
C HIS A 260 18.59 25.31 2.83
N SER A 261 18.59 25.70 1.54
CA SER A 261 19.24 26.95 1.13
C SER A 261 18.46 28.19 1.54
N ASP A 262 17.13 28.15 1.67
CA ASP A 262 16.31 29.25 2.20
C ASP A 262 16.49 29.39 3.70
N ASN A 263 16.48 28.30 4.48
CA ASN A 263 16.81 28.37 5.90
C ASN A 263 18.25 28.82 6.12
N LYS A 264 19.20 28.32 5.32
CA LYS A 264 20.60 28.74 5.38
C LYS A 264 20.78 30.19 4.94
N LYS A 265 20.09 30.66 3.90
CA LYS A 265 20.05 32.08 3.49
C LYS A 265 19.41 32.96 4.56
N ARG A 266 18.31 32.54 5.18
CA ARG A 266 17.68 33.27 6.29
C ARG A 266 18.64 33.39 7.48
N LEU A 267 19.31 32.30 7.86
CA LEU A 267 20.35 32.32 8.89
C LEU A 267 21.52 33.25 8.54
N TYR A 268 21.98 33.29 7.28
CA TYR A 268 23.02 34.24 6.85
C TYR A 268 22.53 35.69 6.81
N LEU A 269 21.29 35.94 6.40
CA LEU A 269 20.70 37.28 6.39
C LEU A 269 20.44 37.81 7.80
N GLU A 270 20.01 36.94 8.71
CA GLU A 270 19.80 37.26 10.13
C GLU A 270 21.13 37.51 10.85
N ALA A 271 22.16 36.69 10.58
CA ALA A 271 23.52 36.91 11.09
C ALA A 271 24.19 38.16 10.48
N GLY A 272 23.99 38.44 9.18
CA GLY A 272 24.50 39.63 8.51
C GLY A 272 23.82 40.92 8.96
N GLY A 273 22.51 40.86 9.25
CA GLY A 273 21.74 41.96 9.83
C GLY A 273 22.14 42.27 11.27
N ALA A 274 22.42 41.25 12.09
CA ALA A 274 22.89 41.42 13.46
C ALA A 274 24.28 42.07 13.54
N SER A 275 25.19 41.73 12.62
CA SER A 275 26.52 42.34 12.54
C SER A 275 26.48 43.81 12.13
N SER A 276 25.56 44.18 11.22
CA SER A 276 25.37 45.57 10.78
C SER A 276 24.79 46.46 11.90
N ASN A 277 23.85 45.94 12.68
CA ASN A 277 23.31 46.66 13.85
C ASN A 277 24.34 46.87 14.96
N LEU A 278 25.26 45.91 15.16
CA LEU A 278 26.34 46.04 16.15
C LEU A 278 27.37 47.11 15.75
N HIS A 279 27.67 47.22 14.46
CA HIS A 279 28.54 48.28 13.92
C HIS A 279 27.91 49.67 14.05
N ILE A 280 26.61 49.82 13.79
CA ILE A 280 25.90 51.10 13.95
C ILE A 280 25.85 51.51 15.43
N LEU A 281 25.60 50.57 16.35
CA LEU A 281 25.60 50.86 17.78
C LEU A 281 26.99 51.28 18.28
N GLY A 282 28.05 50.63 17.79
CA GLY A 282 29.44 50.97 18.11
C GLY A 282 29.84 52.36 17.64
N VAL A 283 29.44 52.75 16.42
CA VAL A 283 29.73 54.09 15.87
C VAL A 283 28.91 55.18 16.59
N VAL A 284 27.65 54.91 16.96
CA VAL A 284 26.82 55.86 17.73
C VAL A 284 27.36 56.05 19.15
N LEU A 285 27.91 55.01 19.78
CA LEU A 285 28.54 55.13 21.10
C LEU A 285 29.88 55.89 21.06
N ILE A 286 30.65 55.77 19.98
CA ILE A 286 31.92 56.49 19.80
C ILE A 286 31.69 57.99 19.48
N LEU A 287 30.57 58.34 18.84
CA LEU A 287 30.25 59.74 18.52
C LEU A 287 29.56 60.52 19.66
N ASN A 288 29.18 59.85 20.76
CA ASN A 288 28.52 60.45 21.92
C ASN A 288 29.47 60.63 23.13
N TYR A 289 30.77 60.43 22.93
CA TYR A 289 31.84 60.63 23.92
C TYR A 289 32.91 61.55 23.34
#